data_AF-A0A0J1GIU5-F1
#
_entry.id   AF-A0A0J1GIU5-F1
#
_cell.length_a   1.000
_cell.length_b   1.000
_cell.length_c   1.000
_cell.angle_alpha   90.00
_cell.angle_beta   90.00
_cell.angle_gamma   90.00
#
_symmetry.space_group_name_H-M   'P 1'
#
loop_
_entity.id
_entity.type
_entity.pdbx_description
1 polymer ?
#
loop_
_entity_poly.entity_id
_entity_poly.type
_entity_poly.pdbx_seq_one_letter_code
_entity_poly.pdbx_strand_id
1 'polypeptide(L)'
;EYGEDGDDADDKVTQPTVSITDNSGDNAELISGTEKADISGNIGETDAAIVDLVISDGDDTTDDIVLKDVTVKADGTFEVPNVDVSSLTDGKLEVTATFTDSDGNVATAKDDAAKDT
;
A
#
# COMPACT_ATOMS: atom_id res chain seq x y z
N GLU A 1 -2.82 -10.60 -18.11
CA GLU A 1 -2.05 -9.63 -17.29
C GLU A 1 -2.84 -9.45 -15.99
N TYR A 2 -2.29 -8.75 -14.98
CA TYR A 2 -3.10 -8.45 -13.78
C TYR A 2 -4.35 -7.66 -14.19
N GLY A 3 -5.53 -8.07 -13.75
CA GLY A 3 -6.81 -7.41 -14.08
C GLY A 3 -7.35 -7.66 -15.49
N GLU A 4 -6.96 -8.74 -16.15
CA GLU A 4 -7.58 -9.18 -17.41
C GLU A 4 -8.64 -10.26 -17.15
N ASP A 5 -9.91 -9.85 -17.11
CA ASP A 5 -11.04 -10.76 -17.15
C ASP A 5 -11.13 -11.33 -18.57
N GLY A 6 -10.86 -12.62 -18.74
CA GLY A 6 -10.71 -13.22 -20.06
C GLY A 6 -11.95 -13.14 -20.95
N ASP A 7 -12.06 -12.08 -21.78
CA ASP A 7 -12.52 -12.14 -23.18
C ASP A 7 -12.55 -10.76 -23.92
N ASP A 8 -12.26 -9.62 -23.28
CA ASP A 8 -12.41 -8.30 -23.93
C ASP A 8 -11.08 -7.58 -24.24
N ALA A 9 -10.66 -7.64 -25.51
CA ALA A 9 -9.44 -7.02 -26.03
C ALA A 9 -9.45 -5.47 -26.10
N ASP A 10 -10.43 -4.81 -25.49
CA ASP A 10 -10.57 -3.34 -25.48
C ASP A 10 -10.80 -2.78 -24.06
N ASP A 11 -10.64 -3.63 -23.02
CA ASP A 11 -10.88 -3.21 -21.64
C ASP A 11 -9.66 -2.47 -21.08
N LYS A 12 -9.90 -1.28 -20.51
CA LYS A 12 -8.84 -0.52 -19.86
C LYS A 12 -8.57 -1.14 -18.50
N VAL A 13 -7.50 -1.92 -18.41
CA VAL A 13 -6.97 -2.40 -17.12
C VAL A 13 -6.77 -1.20 -16.20
N THR A 14 -7.53 -1.16 -15.10
CA THR A 14 -7.35 -0.16 -14.06
C THR A 14 -6.25 -0.65 -13.13
N GLN A 15 -5.15 0.08 -13.07
CA GLN A 15 -3.99 -0.32 -12.27
C GLN A 15 -4.27 -0.19 -10.77
N PRO A 16 -3.75 -1.10 -9.93
CA PRO A 16 -3.83 -0.96 -8.49
C PRO A 16 -3.02 0.25 -8.00
N THR A 17 -3.41 0.79 -6.85
CA THR A 17 -2.79 1.94 -6.21
C THR A 17 -2.52 1.67 -4.73
N VAL A 18 -1.53 2.38 -4.19
CA VAL A 18 -1.27 2.48 -2.76
C VAL A 18 -0.92 3.93 -2.45
N SER A 19 -1.21 4.37 -1.23
CA SER A 19 -0.75 5.63 -0.69
C SER A 19 -0.40 5.51 0.79
N ILE A 20 0.61 6.27 1.22
CA ILE A 20 1.02 6.41 2.62
C ILE A 20 0.98 7.88 3.04
N THR A 21 0.28 8.17 4.14
CA THR A 21 0.22 9.51 4.73
C THR A 21 0.44 9.42 6.24
N ASP A 22 0.48 10.58 6.90
CA ASP A 22 0.28 10.63 8.35
C ASP A 22 -1.14 10.20 8.75
N ASN A 23 -1.35 10.05 10.06
CA ASN A 23 -2.65 9.72 10.65
C ASN A 23 -3.38 10.95 11.22
N SER A 24 -3.06 12.16 10.75
CA SER A 24 -3.71 13.39 11.21
C SER A 24 -5.04 13.67 10.49
N GLY A 25 -5.26 12.97 9.36
CA GLY A 25 -6.47 13.06 8.54
C GLY A 25 -6.49 14.27 7.60
N ASP A 26 -5.36 14.95 7.41
CA ASP A 26 -5.18 16.01 6.42
C ASP A 26 -4.47 15.55 5.14
N ASN A 27 -4.13 14.25 5.07
CA ASN A 27 -3.42 13.59 3.99
C ASN A 27 -1.99 14.11 3.79
N ALA A 28 -1.31 14.58 4.85
CA ALA A 28 0.08 15.00 4.76
C ALA A 28 1.01 13.81 4.53
N GLU A 29 1.98 13.98 3.63
CA GLU A 29 3.06 13.02 3.36
C GLU A 29 4.28 13.22 4.31
N LEU A 30 4.07 13.85 5.46
CA LEU A 30 5.07 14.02 6.52
C LEU A 30 4.55 13.41 7.82
N ILE A 31 5.15 12.31 8.25
CA ILE A 31 4.88 11.65 9.52
C ILE A 31 5.85 12.21 10.56
N SER A 32 5.34 13.02 11.49
CA SER A 32 6.15 13.80 12.42
C SER A 32 5.90 13.51 13.91
N GLY A 33 6.94 13.72 14.73
CA GLY A 33 6.85 13.60 16.19
C GLY A 33 6.29 12.25 16.67
N THR A 34 5.02 12.22 17.07
CA THR A 34 4.33 11.00 17.56
C THR A 34 3.25 10.47 16.61
N GLU A 35 3.20 11.00 15.39
CA GLU A 35 2.28 10.56 14.34
C GLU A 35 2.60 9.13 13.90
N LYS A 36 1.58 8.49 13.33
CA LYS A 36 1.64 7.15 12.74
C LYS A 36 1.36 7.26 11.24
N ALA A 37 1.60 6.18 10.51
CA ALA A 37 1.23 6.11 9.10
C ALA A 37 -0.20 5.61 8.92
N ASP A 38 -0.95 6.23 8.02
CA ASP A 38 -2.17 5.66 7.43
C ASP A 38 -1.85 5.20 6.01
N ILE A 39 -2.24 3.97 5.68
CA ILE A 39 -2.02 3.39 4.35
C ILE A 39 -3.37 3.12 3.71
N SER A 40 -3.54 3.51 2.46
CA SER A 40 -4.76 3.25 1.70
C SER A 40 -4.46 2.88 0.26
N GLY A 41 -5.45 2.40 -0.47
CA GLY A 41 -5.30 2.12 -1.89
C GLY A 41 -6.51 1.46 -2.49
N ASN A 42 -6.39 1.07 -3.76
CA ASN A 42 -7.41 0.36 -4.51
C ASN A 42 -6.74 -0.76 -5.31
N ILE A 43 -7.39 -1.93 -5.38
CA ILE A 43 -6.84 -3.10 -6.09
C ILE A 43 -6.97 -2.98 -7.62
N GLY A 44 -7.61 -1.93 -8.13
CA GLY A 44 -7.81 -1.67 -9.56
C GLY A 44 -8.97 -2.46 -10.18
N GLU A 45 -9.23 -3.67 -9.70
CA GLU A 45 -10.30 -4.56 -10.17
C GLU A 45 -11.44 -4.72 -9.15
N THR A 46 -12.54 -5.35 -9.56
CA THR A 46 -13.66 -5.68 -8.65
C THR A 46 -13.56 -7.08 -8.04
N ASP A 47 -12.60 -7.88 -8.48
CA ASP A 47 -12.39 -9.25 -8.03
C ASP A 47 -11.64 -9.33 -6.70
N ALA A 48 -11.69 -10.49 -6.06
CA ALA A 48 -11.01 -10.69 -4.79
C ALA A 48 -9.49 -10.79 -5.02
N ALA A 49 -8.75 -9.79 -4.51
CA ALA A 49 -7.29 -9.78 -4.50
C ALA A 49 -6.71 -9.95 -3.09
N ILE A 50 -5.54 -10.60 -3.00
CA ILE A 50 -4.69 -10.59 -1.81
C ILE A 50 -3.82 -9.34 -1.88
N VAL A 51 -3.74 -8.60 -0.78
CA VAL A 51 -2.91 -7.38 -0.65
C VAL A 51 -1.91 -7.56 0.48
N ASP A 52 -0.63 -7.56 0.13
CA ASP A 52 0.50 -7.54 1.06
C ASP A 52 1.22 -6.19 0.97
N LEU A 53 1.61 -5.61 2.11
CA LEU A 53 2.33 -4.34 2.19
C LEU A 53 3.68 -4.52 2.88
N VAL A 54 4.69 -3.84 2.37
CA VAL A 54 6.01 -3.69 3.00
C VAL A 54 6.31 -2.20 3.12
N ILE A 55 6.70 -1.74 4.31
CA ILE A 55 7.14 -0.36 4.55
C ILE A 55 8.60 -0.42 4.96
N SER A 56 9.45 0.28 4.22
CA SER A 56 10.90 0.29 4.41
C SER A 56 11.41 1.72 4.49
N ASP A 57 12.44 1.95 5.30
CA ASP A 57 13.25 3.18 5.29
C ASP A 57 14.48 3.07 4.36
N GLY A 58 14.68 1.91 3.72
CA GLY A 58 15.82 1.62 2.86
C GLY A 58 17.13 1.38 3.60
N ASP A 59 17.11 1.27 4.94
CA ASP A 59 18.25 0.87 5.75
C ASP A 59 18.21 -0.64 6.03
N ASP A 60 19.15 -1.40 5.44
CA ASP A 60 19.27 -2.85 5.64
C ASP A 60 19.52 -3.29 7.10
N THR A 61 19.79 -2.35 8.02
CA THR A 61 19.95 -2.62 9.46
C THR A 61 18.67 -2.45 10.27
N THR A 62 17.63 -1.90 9.66
CA THR A 62 16.29 -1.75 10.23
C THR A 62 15.38 -2.82 9.63
N ASP A 63 14.60 -3.50 10.47
CA ASP A 63 13.60 -4.46 9.97
C ASP A 63 12.41 -3.71 9.34
N ASP A 64 12.06 -4.08 8.10
CA ASP A 64 10.86 -3.61 7.43
C ASP A 64 9.58 -3.98 8.19
N ILE A 65 8.56 -3.14 8.07
CA ILE A 65 7.22 -3.45 8.57
C ILE A 65 6.46 -4.20 7.48
N VAL A 66 6.03 -5.43 7.78
CA VAL A 66 5.31 -6.30 6.84
C VAL A 66 3.89 -6.54 7.32
N LEU A 67 2.91 -6.20 6.47
CA LEU A 67 1.49 -6.43 6.70
C LEU A 67 0.99 -7.37 5.62
N LYS A 68 0.39 -8.50 6.04
CA LYS A 68 -0.10 -9.52 5.11
C LYS A 68 -1.60 -9.64 5.15
N ASP A 69 -2.18 -10.11 4.04
CA ASP A 69 -3.61 -10.38 3.91
C ASP A 69 -4.47 -9.17 4.33
N VAL A 70 -4.10 -7.97 3.85
CA VAL A 70 -4.81 -6.73 4.14
C VAL A 70 -6.25 -6.85 3.65
N THR A 71 -7.19 -6.48 4.52
CA THR A 71 -8.63 -6.60 4.22
C THR A 71 -9.04 -5.59 3.16
N VAL A 72 -9.51 -6.10 2.02
CA VAL A 72 -10.08 -5.31 0.93
C VAL A 72 -11.59 -5.21 1.10
N LYS A 73 -12.14 -4.01 0.93
CA LYS A 73 -13.58 -3.72 0.96
C LYS A 73 -14.23 -4.18 -0.35
N ALA A 74 -15.55 -4.35 -0.35
CA ALA A 74 -16.30 -4.82 -1.53
C ALA A 74 -16.22 -3.88 -2.75
N ASP A 75 -15.78 -2.63 -2.58
CA ASP A 75 -15.53 -1.66 -3.65
C ASP A 75 -14.08 -1.66 -4.14
N GLY A 76 -13.27 -2.64 -3.74
CA GLY A 76 -11.86 -2.78 -4.11
C GLY A 76 -10.91 -1.87 -3.33
N THR A 77 -11.40 -1.02 -2.43
CA THR A 77 -10.53 -0.17 -1.60
C THR A 77 -10.02 -0.91 -0.37
N PHE A 78 -8.84 -0.53 0.13
CA PHE A 78 -8.32 -0.99 1.41
C PHE A 78 -7.77 0.18 2.22
N GLU A 79 -7.69 0.00 3.53
CA GLU A 79 -7.24 1.01 4.47
C GLU A 79 -6.63 0.31 5.70
N VAL A 80 -5.43 0.75 6.08
CA VAL A 80 -4.72 0.29 7.27
C VAL A 80 -4.33 1.52 8.08
N PRO A 81 -5.15 1.94 9.05
CA PRO A 81 -4.88 3.13 9.81
C PRO A 81 -3.92 2.85 10.97
N ASN A 82 -3.20 3.87 11.41
CA ASN A 82 -2.35 3.88 12.60
C ASN A 82 -1.25 2.81 12.62
N VAL A 83 -0.58 2.60 11.48
CA VAL A 83 0.61 1.76 11.39
C VAL A 83 1.75 2.40 12.17
N ASP A 84 2.29 1.66 13.13
CA ASP A 84 3.40 2.11 13.96
C ASP A 84 4.72 2.02 13.19
N VAL A 85 5.22 3.17 12.74
CA VAL A 85 6.49 3.31 12.01
C VAL A 85 7.65 3.75 12.91
N SER A 86 7.49 3.70 14.24
CA SER A 86 8.50 4.21 15.18
C SER A 86 9.80 3.41 15.20
N SER A 87 9.80 2.17 14.69
CA SER A 87 11.02 1.37 14.53
C SER A 87 11.86 1.79 13.32
N LEU A 88 11.26 2.50 12.36
CA LEU A 88 11.93 2.95 11.14
C LEU A 88 12.69 4.26 11.37
N THR A 89 13.79 4.45 10.65
CA THR A 89 14.61 5.65 10.74
C THR A 89 13.93 6.87 10.12
N ASP A 90 14.34 8.06 10.55
CA ASP A 90 13.89 9.31 9.94
C ASP A 90 14.47 9.47 8.53
N GLY A 91 13.67 10.03 7.63
CA GLY A 91 13.98 10.09 6.21
C GLY A 91 12.80 9.65 5.35
N LYS A 92 13.09 9.11 4.16
CA LYS A 92 12.06 8.62 3.24
C LYS A 92 11.60 7.23 3.69
N LEU A 93 10.30 7.06 3.86
CA LEU A 93 9.66 5.75 3.95
C LEU A 93 9.01 5.41 2.61
N GLU A 94 9.26 4.23 2.08
CA GLU A 94 8.59 3.69 0.90
C GLU A 94 7.64 2.59 1.30
N VAL A 95 6.35 2.71 0.93
CA VAL A 95 5.41 1.59 0.97
C VAL A 95 5.40 0.89 -0.39
N THR A 96 5.59 -0.42 -0.39
CA THR A 96 5.38 -1.28 -1.56
C THR A 96 4.19 -2.19 -1.28
N ALA A 97 3.16 -2.08 -2.12
CA ALA A 97 2.01 -2.97 -2.12
C ALA A 97 2.16 -4.03 -3.22
N THR A 98 1.90 -5.29 -2.86
CA THR A 98 1.83 -6.41 -3.79
C THR A 98 0.40 -6.92 -3.83
N PHE A 99 -0.16 -6.97 -5.03
CA PHE A 99 -1.53 -7.38 -5.31
C PHE A 99 -1.49 -8.71 -6.05
N THR A 100 -2.25 -9.70 -5.60
CA THR A 100 -2.39 -11.00 -6.29
C THR A 100 -3.86 -11.27 -6.55
N ASP A 101 -4.24 -11.38 -7.83
CA ASP A 101 -5.63 -11.68 -8.23
C ASP A 101 -5.97 -13.17 -8.03
N SER A 102 -7.22 -13.54 -8.34
CA SER A 102 -7.72 -14.90 -8.14
C SER A 102 -7.09 -15.95 -9.08
N ASP A 103 -6.55 -15.52 -10.21
CA ASP A 103 -5.81 -16.34 -11.17
C ASP A 103 -4.31 -16.44 -10.84
N GLY A 104 -3.86 -15.67 -9.84
CA GLY A 104 -2.48 -15.63 -9.37
C GLY A 104 -1.57 -14.67 -10.14
N ASN A 105 -2.12 -13.76 -10.95
CA ASN A 105 -1.33 -12.69 -11.54
C ASN A 105 -0.95 -11.69 -10.44
N VAL A 106 0.21 -11.07 -10.60
CA VAL A 106 0.78 -10.15 -9.60
C VAL A 106 1.00 -8.77 -10.19
N ALA A 107 0.59 -7.74 -9.46
CA ALA A 107 0.94 -6.34 -9.71
C ALA A 107 1.52 -5.70 -8.44
N THR A 108 2.25 -4.61 -8.64
CA THR A 108 2.85 -3.83 -7.53
C THR A 108 2.58 -2.36 -7.69
N ALA A 109 2.30 -1.68 -6.58
CA ALA A 109 2.24 -0.22 -6.50
C ALA A 109 3.17 0.27 -5.39
N LYS A 110 3.62 1.53 -5.51
CA LYS A 110 4.49 2.16 -4.52
C LYS A 110 4.02 3.58 -4.26
N ASP A 111 4.27 4.03 -3.04
CA ASP A 111 4.16 5.43 -2.63
C ASP A 111 5.21 5.72 -1.56
N ASP A 112 5.48 7.00 -1.29
CA ASP A 112 6.41 7.40 -0.24
C ASP A 112 5.99 8.61 0.57
N ALA A 113 6.41 8.61 1.84
CA ALA A 113 6.23 9.73 2.76
C ALA A 113 7.56 10.02 3.48
N ALA A 114 7.74 11.25 3.94
CA ALA A 114 8.83 11.62 4.82
C ALA A 114 8.48 11.31 6.28
N LYS A 115 9.46 10.87 7.06
CA LYS A 115 9.39 10.73 8.52
C LYS A 115 10.42 11.65 9.18
N ASP A 116 9.99 12.39 10.20
CA ASP A 116 10.83 13.33 10.97
C ASP A 116 10.33 13.40 12.43
N THR A 117 10.98 12.68 13.36
CA THR A 117 10.47 12.46 14.73
C THR A 117 11.33 13.05 15.86
#